data_AF-A0A3D1LBW4-F1
#
_entry.id   AF-A0A3D1LBW4-F1
#
_cell.length_a   1.000
_cell.length_b   1.000
_cell.length_c   1.000
_cell.angle_alpha   90.00
_cell.angle_beta   90.00
_cell.angle_gamma   90.00
#
_symmetry.space_group_name_H-M   'P 1'
#
loop_
_entity.id
_entity.type
_entity.pdbx_description
1 polymer ?
#
loop_
_entity_poly.entity_id
_entity_poly.type
_entity_poly.pdbx_seq_one_letter_code
_entity_poly.pdbx_strand_id
1 'polypeptide(L)'
;MGVLGKDLFDFHRPQTNTKVEFGASAYWVEDRTMPQPYGAVLTEILNLDVAPFQELLNQLNTAVQEKSDNVLRAYMDMKKGLASLPLYRLYLEDFRVFGDMPVEAFAVGEAQDAFAEFVMQEDHDLPAFMQQQIDDIRLIQERYAWFLDGVFAGAVFEKKKGQKKIPLAPMICSRGYGAFISGVSLGENPETDAP
;
A
#
# COMPACT_ATOMS: atom_id res chain seq x y z
N MET A 1 -9.32 -29.03 24.30
CA MET A 1 -9.86 -28.73 22.97
C MET A 1 -10.06 -27.22 22.92
N GLY A 2 -9.10 -26.47 22.38
CA GLY A 2 -9.14 -25.00 22.30
C GLY A 2 -8.83 -24.60 20.87
N VAL A 3 -9.88 -24.39 20.08
CA VAL A 3 -9.85 -24.22 18.62
C VAL A 3 -10.32 -22.81 18.24
N LEU A 4 -9.85 -21.78 18.93
CA LEU A 4 -10.35 -20.41 18.71
C LEU A 4 -9.28 -19.34 18.49
N GLY A 5 -7.99 -19.66 18.67
CA GLY A 5 -6.91 -18.67 18.51
C GLY A 5 -6.03 -18.86 17.27
N LYS A 6 -5.76 -20.11 16.87
CA LYS A 6 -4.88 -20.40 15.72
C LYS A 6 -5.63 -20.52 14.39
N ASP A 7 -6.85 -21.06 14.41
CA ASP A 7 -7.63 -21.30 13.18
C ASP A 7 -8.50 -20.09 12.80
N LEU A 8 -8.88 -19.23 13.74
CA LEU A 8 -9.64 -18.00 13.44
C LEU A 8 -8.77 -16.92 12.78
N PHE A 9 -7.45 -17.07 12.96
CA PHE A 9 -6.40 -16.12 12.63
C PHE A 9 -5.24 -16.85 11.95
N ASP A 10 -5.53 -17.81 11.07
CA ASP A 10 -4.52 -18.41 10.19
C ASP A 10 -4.08 -17.38 9.11
N PHE A 11 -3.60 -16.23 9.61
CA PHE A 11 -3.05 -15.08 8.90
C PHE A 11 -1.66 -15.37 8.34
N HIS A 12 -1.15 -16.60 8.47
CA HIS A 12 0.20 -16.98 8.04
C HIS A 12 0.32 -17.31 6.57
N ARG A 13 -0.78 -17.32 5.81
CA ARG A 13 -0.71 -17.23 4.36
C ARG A 13 -1.44 -15.99 3.88
N PRO A 14 -0.85 -14.78 4.01
CA PRO A 14 -1.28 -13.71 3.14
C PRO A 14 -1.17 -14.27 1.70
N GLN A 15 -2.16 -13.98 0.86
CA GLN A 15 -2.31 -14.48 -0.51
C GLN A 15 -1.21 -13.93 -1.44
N THR A 16 0.05 -14.02 -1.04
CA THR A 16 1.16 -13.17 -1.50
C THR A 16 1.69 -13.52 -2.88
N ASN A 17 1.20 -14.57 -3.51
CA ASN A 17 1.69 -14.95 -4.83
C ASN A 17 1.07 -14.05 -5.90
N THR A 18 1.94 -13.19 -6.45
CA THR A 18 1.64 -12.36 -7.60
C THR A 18 2.41 -12.89 -8.79
N LYS A 19 1.70 -13.37 -9.80
CA LYS A 19 2.32 -13.81 -11.05
C LYS A 19 2.29 -12.65 -12.04
N VAL A 20 3.47 -12.11 -12.34
CA VAL A 20 3.68 -11.08 -13.35
C VAL A 20 4.42 -11.71 -14.52
N GLU A 21 3.84 -11.68 -15.71
CA GLU A 21 4.50 -12.12 -16.95
C GLU A 21 4.96 -10.90 -17.74
N PHE A 22 6.22 -10.90 -18.18
CA PHE A 22 6.77 -9.77 -18.94
C PHE A 22 6.02 -9.61 -20.28
N GLY A 23 5.55 -8.39 -20.55
CA GLY A 23 4.73 -8.09 -21.74
C GLY A 23 3.24 -8.43 -21.58
N ALA A 24 2.81 -8.95 -20.43
CA ALA A 24 1.38 -9.12 -20.15
C ALA A 24 0.71 -7.78 -19.80
N SER A 25 -0.54 -7.62 -20.22
CA SER A 25 -1.34 -6.43 -19.91
C SER A 25 -1.94 -6.45 -18.50
N ALA A 26 -1.74 -7.53 -17.75
CA ALA A 26 -2.28 -7.75 -16.42
C ALA A 26 -1.44 -8.74 -15.62
N TYR A 27 -1.60 -8.75 -14.30
CA TYR A 27 -1.01 -9.74 -13.39
C TYR A 27 -2.11 -10.47 -12.61
N TRP A 28 -1.79 -11.69 -12.17
CA TRP A 28 -2.68 -12.50 -11.35
C TRP A 28 -2.26 -12.45 -9.89
N VAL A 29 -3.26 -12.32 -9.01
CA VAL A 29 -3.13 -12.48 -7.57
C VAL A 29 -3.82 -13.79 -7.20
N GLU A 30 -3.20 -14.59 -6.34
CA GLU A 30 -3.75 -15.84 -5.82
C GLU A 30 -5.19 -15.61 -5.30
N ASP A 31 -6.10 -16.53 -5.61
CA ASP A 31 -7.53 -16.50 -5.24
C ASP A 31 -8.39 -15.35 -5.79
N ARG A 32 -7.85 -14.49 -6.67
CA ARG A 32 -8.67 -13.51 -7.41
C ARG A 32 -9.24 -14.11 -8.67
N THR A 33 -10.55 -13.97 -8.87
CA THR A 33 -11.23 -14.45 -10.09
C THR A 33 -10.93 -13.60 -11.32
N MET A 34 -10.51 -12.35 -11.13
CA MET A 34 -10.21 -11.41 -12.21
C MET A 34 -8.75 -10.91 -12.14
N PRO A 35 -8.04 -10.88 -13.28
CA PRO A 35 -6.68 -10.36 -13.35
C PRO A 35 -6.67 -8.85 -13.14
N GLN A 36 -5.59 -8.35 -12.55
CA GLN A 36 -5.41 -6.92 -12.29
C GLN A 36 -4.65 -6.27 -13.45
N PRO A 37 -5.18 -5.19 -14.07
CA PRO A 37 -4.46 -4.50 -15.15
C PRO A 37 -3.08 -4.04 -14.72
N TYR A 38 -2.10 -4.19 -15.60
CA TYR A 38 -0.73 -3.78 -15.33
C TYR A 38 -0.68 -2.26 -15.11
N GLY A 39 -0.05 -1.83 -14.01
CA GLY A 39 0.01 -0.44 -13.61
C GLY A 39 -1.23 0.11 -12.89
N ALA A 40 -2.29 -0.69 -12.68
CA ALA A 40 -3.48 -0.23 -11.94
C ALA A 40 -3.15 0.21 -10.51
N VAL A 41 -2.47 -0.64 -9.74
CA VAL A 41 -2.04 -0.31 -8.37
C VAL A 41 -1.11 0.89 -8.34
N LEU A 42 -0.14 0.98 -9.25
CA LEU A 42 0.74 2.15 -9.32
C LEU A 42 -0.08 3.42 -9.59
N THR A 43 -1.03 3.38 -10.52
CA THR A 43 -1.91 4.52 -10.80
C THR A 43 -2.71 4.91 -9.56
N GLU A 44 -3.23 3.95 -8.81
CA GLU A 44 -3.93 4.23 -7.55
C GLU A 44 -3.02 4.87 -6.51
N ILE A 45 -1.80 4.33 -6.32
CA ILE A 45 -0.79 4.91 -5.42
C ILE A 45 -0.47 6.36 -5.81
N LEU A 46 -0.26 6.63 -7.09
CA LEU A 46 0.07 7.99 -7.57
C LEU A 46 -1.07 8.99 -7.36
N ASN A 47 -2.31 8.53 -7.23
CA ASN A 47 -3.49 9.38 -7.00
C ASN A 47 -4.00 9.31 -5.55
N LEU A 48 -3.36 8.54 -4.67
CA LEU A 48 -3.83 8.30 -3.30
C LEU A 48 -3.51 9.50 -2.40
N ASP A 49 -4.52 10.04 -1.74
CA ASP A 49 -4.29 10.95 -0.61
C ASP A 49 -3.94 10.14 0.64
N VAL A 50 -2.74 10.35 1.18
CA VAL A 50 -2.26 9.67 2.38
C VAL A 50 -2.72 10.35 3.68
N ALA A 51 -3.26 11.57 3.63
CA ALA A 51 -3.64 12.33 4.82
C ALA A 51 -4.68 11.61 5.69
N PRO A 52 -5.73 10.95 5.15
CA PRO A 52 -6.68 10.19 5.97
C PRO A 52 -6.01 9.03 6.74
N PHE A 53 -5.01 8.38 6.15
CA PHE A 53 -4.30 7.27 6.80
C PHE A 53 -3.37 7.77 7.92
N GLN A 54 -2.74 8.93 7.71
CA GLN A 54 -1.97 9.59 8.76
C GLN A 54 -2.87 9.98 9.93
N GLU A 55 -4.10 10.43 9.67
CA GLU A 55 -5.05 10.79 10.72
C GLU A 55 -5.49 9.57 11.54
N LEU A 56 -5.76 8.43 10.89
CA LEU A 56 -6.04 7.17 11.59
C LEU A 56 -4.88 6.74 12.49
N LEU A 57 -3.64 6.87 12.00
CA LEU A 57 -2.44 6.58 12.78
C LEU A 57 -2.31 7.50 14.00
N ASN A 58 -2.53 8.81 13.81
CA ASN A 58 -2.49 9.79 14.88
C ASN A 58 -3.53 9.47 15.96
N GLN A 59 -4.77 9.14 15.56
CA GLN A 59 -5.84 8.76 16.47
C GLN A 59 -5.50 7.52 17.30
N LEU A 60 -4.92 6.48 16.67
CA LEU A 60 -4.46 5.30 17.38
C LEU A 60 -3.33 5.64 18.37
N ASN A 61 -2.32 6.40 17.94
CA ASN A 61 -1.21 6.81 18.81
C ASN A 61 -1.70 7.62 20.01
N THR A 62 -2.60 8.58 19.80
CA THR A 62 -3.21 9.35 20.89
C THR A 62 -4.02 8.44 21.83
N ALA A 63 -4.83 7.53 21.31
CA ALA A 63 -5.62 6.62 22.13
C ALA A 63 -4.74 5.68 22.99
N VAL A 64 -3.61 5.20 22.45
CA VAL A 64 -2.61 4.42 23.17
C VAL A 64 -1.93 5.25 24.26
N GLN A 65 -1.46 6.46 23.91
CA GLN A 65 -0.79 7.35 24.86
C GLN A 65 -1.69 7.77 26.03
N GLU A 66 -2.96 8.08 25.75
CA GLU A 66 -3.94 8.50 26.74
C GLU A 66 -4.57 7.33 27.52
N LYS A 67 -4.27 6.08 27.13
CA LYS A 67 -4.94 4.86 27.63
C LYS A 67 -6.47 5.00 27.55
N SER A 68 -6.94 5.49 26.41
CA SER A 68 -8.34 5.78 26.17
C SER A 68 -9.16 4.50 26.05
N ASP A 69 -10.40 4.51 26.55
CA ASP A 69 -11.39 3.45 26.32
C ASP A 69 -11.68 3.23 24.81
N ASN A 70 -11.36 4.21 23.97
CA ASN A 70 -11.53 4.14 22.51
C ASN A 70 -10.36 3.46 21.77
N VAL A 71 -9.32 2.96 22.47
CA VAL A 71 -8.12 2.40 21.83
C VAL A 71 -8.45 1.27 20.86
N LEU A 72 -9.41 0.42 21.22
CA LEU A 72 -9.82 -0.71 20.39
C LEU A 72 -10.51 -0.24 19.11
N ARG A 73 -11.33 0.81 19.19
CA ARG A 73 -11.97 1.39 18.02
C ARG A 73 -10.94 2.00 17.08
N ALA A 74 -10.02 2.81 17.62
CA ALA A 74 -8.95 3.42 16.83
C ALA A 74 -8.07 2.36 16.15
N TYR A 75 -7.78 1.26 16.84
CA TYR A 75 -7.04 0.13 16.28
C TYR A 75 -7.77 -0.53 15.11
N MET A 76 -9.08 -0.77 15.25
CA MET A 76 -9.89 -1.38 14.19
C MET A 76 -10.04 -0.47 12.98
N ASP A 77 -10.23 0.83 13.21
CA ASP A 77 -10.28 1.82 12.13
C ASP A 77 -8.92 1.91 11.41
N MET A 78 -7.81 1.76 12.13
CA MET A 78 -6.47 1.68 11.53
C MET A 78 -6.27 0.42 10.67
N LYS A 79 -6.70 -0.75 11.16
CA LYS A 79 -6.65 -2.01 10.40
C LYS A 79 -7.51 -1.95 9.13
N LYS A 80 -8.66 -1.28 9.19
CA LYS A 80 -9.49 -0.99 8.00
C LYS A 80 -8.77 -0.09 7.02
N GLY A 81 -8.12 0.96 7.52
CA GLY A 81 -7.24 1.82 6.73
C GLY A 81 -6.20 1.00 5.97
N LEU A 82 -5.43 0.17 6.67
CA LEU A 82 -4.44 -0.73 6.06
C LEU A 82 -5.05 -1.63 4.97
N ALA A 83 -6.15 -2.32 5.26
CA ALA A 83 -6.81 -3.23 4.31
C ALA A 83 -7.43 -2.50 3.09
N SER A 84 -7.52 -1.17 3.12
CA SER A 84 -8.01 -0.38 1.99
C SER A 84 -6.92 0.07 1.02
N LEU A 85 -5.64 0.02 1.43
CA LEU A 85 -4.52 0.47 0.59
C LEU A 85 -4.42 -0.35 -0.72
N PRO A 86 -3.99 0.26 -1.85
CA PRO A 86 -4.06 -0.32 -3.21
C PRO A 86 -3.46 -1.73 -3.40
N LEU A 87 -2.41 -2.08 -2.64
CA LEU A 87 -1.83 -3.42 -2.60
C LEU A 87 -2.55 -4.32 -1.60
N TYR A 88 -2.66 -3.85 -0.35
CA TYR A 88 -3.20 -4.64 0.74
C TYR A 88 -4.65 -5.05 0.53
N ARG A 89 -5.46 -4.25 -0.14
CA ARG A 89 -6.83 -4.65 -0.51
C ARG A 89 -6.89 -5.92 -1.35
N LEU A 90 -5.84 -6.23 -2.11
CA LEU A 90 -5.80 -7.42 -2.95
C LEU A 90 -5.59 -8.68 -2.10
N TYR A 91 -4.89 -8.56 -0.97
CA TYR A 91 -4.46 -9.68 -0.12
C TYR A 91 -5.17 -9.77 1.24
N LEU A 92 -5.77 -8.66 1.69
CA LEU A 92 -6.38 -8.49 3.02
C LEU A 92 -7.89 -8.27 2.90
N GLU A 93 -8.54 -8.95 1.95
CA GLU A 93 -9.99 -8.79 1.74
C GLU A 93 -10.81 -9.21 2.96
N ASP A 94 -10.36 -10.25 3.65
CA ASP A 94 -10.98 -10.74 4.88
C ASP A 94 -11.00 -9.67 5.98
N PHE A 95 -9.98 -8.80 6.04
CA PHE A 95 -9.94 -7.69 7.01
C PHE A 95 -11.02 -6.63 6.78
N ARG A 96 -11.60 -6.55 5.58
CA ARG A 96 -12.74 -5.67 5.32
C ARG A 96 -14.02 -6.21 5.96
N VAL A 97 -14.22 -7.52 5.91
CA VAL A 97 -15.37 -8.20 6.53
C VAL A 97 -15.35 -8.01 8.05
N PHE A 98 -14.18 -8.09 8.65
CA PHE A 98 -13.99 -7.80 10.08
C PHE A 98 -14.10 -6.31 10.43
N GLY A 99 -13.89 -5.41 9.46
CA GLY A 99 -13.97 -3.98 9.65
C GLY A 99 -15.37 -3.45 9.95
N ASP A 100 -16.42 -4.08 9.41
CA ASP A 100 -17.81 -3.65 9.66
C ASP A 100 -18.38 -4.19 10.97
N MET A 101 -17.62 -5.03 11.67
CA MET A 101 -18.01 -5.61 12.95
C MET A 101 -17.80 -4.60 14.10
N PRO A 102 -18.79 -4.39 14.98
CA PRO A 102 -18.59 -3.58 16.18
C PRO A 102 -17.53 -4.20 17.09
N VAL A 103 -16.75 -3.38 17.80
CA VAL A 103 -15.64 -3.83 18.67
C VAL A 103 -16.13 -4.84 19.71
N GLU A 104 -17.35 -4.65 20.20
CA GLU A 104 -18.04 -5.49 21.19
C GLU A 104 -18.39 -6.89 20.65
N ALA A 105 -18.41 -7.07 19.32
CA ALA A 105 -18.59 -8.37 18.68
C ALA A 105 -17.26 -9.10 18.40
N PHE A 106 -16.11 -8.42 18.60
CA PHE A 106 -14.78 -8.98 18.37
C PHE A 106 -14.23 -9.71 19.60
N ALA A 107 -14.51 -9.20 20.79
CA ALA A 107 -14.13 -9.79 22.06
C ALA A 107 -15.14 -9.39 23.14
N VAL A 108 -15.44 -10.31 24.07
CA VAL A 108 -16.43 -10.09 25.15
C VAL A 108 -15.77 -10.30 26.51
N GLY A 109 -16.05 -9.42 27.47
CA GLY A 109 -15.56 -9.53 28.84
C GLY A 109 -14.04 -9.49 28.91
N GLU A 110 -13.42 -10.41 29.66
CA GLU A 110 -11.97 -10.46 29.88
C GLU A 110 -11.13 -10.53 28.58
N ALA A 111 -11.69 -11.06 27.48
CA ALA A 111 -11.01 -11.09 26.19
C ALA A 111 -10.87 -9.69 25.56
N GLN A 112 -11.82 -8.78 25.84
CA GLN A 112 -11.77 -7.40 25.35
C GLN A 112 -10.73 -6.60 26.12
N ASP A 113 -10.68 -6.79 27.44
CA ASP A 113 -9.69 -6.12 28.31
C ASP A 113 -8.26 -6.57 27.96
N ALA A 114 -8.04 -7.89 27.78
CA ALA A 114 -6.74 -8.42 27.36
C ALA A 114 -6.31 -7.90 25.98
N PHE A 115 -7.27 -7.68 25.06
CA PHE A 115 -6.99 -7.12 23.75
C PHE A 115 -6.66 -5.63 23.82
N ALA A 116 -7.36 -4.86 24.65
CA ALA A 116 -7.05 -3.45 24.89
C ALA A 116 -5.64 -3.31 25.49
N GLU A 117 -5.29 -4.15 26.48
CA GLU A 117 -3.94 -4.20 27.03
C GLU A 117 -2.90 -4.53 25.97
N PHE A 118 -3.15 -5.49 25.09
CA PHE A 118 -2.26 -5.82 23.97
C PHE A 118 -2.01 -4.62 23.05
N VAL A 119 -3.07 -3.90 22.65
CA VAL A 119 -2.93 -2.73 21.77
C VAL A 119 -2.20 -1.57 22.45
N MET A 120 -2.37 -1.43 23.78
CA MET A 120 -1.71 -0.38 24.56
C MET A 120 -0.24 -0.68 24.89
N GLN A 121 0.28 -1.88 24.58
CA GLN A 121 1.70 -2.18 24.77
C GLN A 121 2.55 -1.33 23.83
N GLU A 122 3.65 -0.78 24.36
CA GLU A 122 4.58 0.09 23.61
C GLU A 122 5.24 -0.63 22.41
N ASP A 123 5.30 -1.96 22.41
CA ASP A 123 5.98 -2.79 21.39
C ASP A 123 5.04 -3.27 20.27
N HIS A 124 3.92 -2.57 20.08
CA HIS A 124 2.96 -2.92 19.05
C HIS A 124 3.44 -2.45 17.66
N ASP A 125 3.65 -3.39 16.74
CA ASP A 125 4.26 -3.13 15.42
C ASP A 125 3.37 -2.35 14.43
N LEU A 126 2.04 -2.34 14.58
CA LEU A 126 1.15 -1.79 13.55
C LEU A 126 1.34 -0.28 13.31
N PRO A 127 1.46 0.61 14.33
CA PRO A 127 1.78 2.01 14.11
C PRO A 127 3.04 2.21 13.26
N ALA A 128 4.13 1.52 13.61
CA ALA A 128 5.40 1.62 12.89
C ALA A 128 5.28 1.10 11.45
N PHE A 129 4.64 -0.07 11.29
CA PHE A 129 4.37 -0.64 9.97
C PHE A 129 3.54 0.30 9.09
N MET A 130 2.49 0.91 9.64
CA MET A 130 1.63 1.82 8.89
C MET A 130 2.32 3.14 8.54
N GLN A 131 3.13 3.68 9.44
CA GLN A 131 3.95 4.84 9.14
C GLN A 131 4.88 4.55 7.96
N GLN A 132 5.54 3.38 7.96
CA GLN A 132 6.38 2.95 6.85
C GLN A 132 5.60 2.87 5.53
N GLN A 133 4.38 2.32 5.53
CA GLN A 133 3.55 2.27 4.31
C GLN A 133 3.20 3.68 3.78
N ILE A 134 2.89 4.62 4.67
CA ILE A 134 2.62 6.02 4.29
C ILE A 134 3.86 6.66 3.67
N ASP A 135 5.02 6.46 4.29
CA ASP A 135 6.28 7.04 3.83
C ASP A 135 6.74 6.43 2.50
N ASP A 136 6.57 5.12 2.31
CA ASP A 136 6.84 4.43 1.05
C ASP A 136 5.94 4.97 -0.08
N ILE A 137 4.65 5.19 0.19
CA ILE A 137 3.71 5.76 -0.78
C ILE A 137 4.14 7.18 -1.17
N ARG A 138 4.50 8.02 -0.19
CA ARG A 138 5.01 9.38 -0.45
C ARG A 138 6.29 9.35 -1.29
N LEU A 139 7.22 8.45 -0.98
CA LEU A 139 8.46 8.30 -1.72
C LEU A 139 8.19 7.88 -3.17
N ILE A 140 7.27 6.94 -3.40
CA ILE A 140 6.85 6.55 -4.75
C ILE A 140 6.25 7.75 -5.48
N GLN A 141 5.32 8.48 -4.85
CA GLN A 141 4.71 9.66 -5.44
C GLN A 141 5.75 10.73 -5.81
N GLU A 142 6.69 11.02 -4.92
CA GLU A 142 7.76 12.00 -5.16
C GLU A 142 8.65 11.59 -6.34
N ARG A 143 9.12 10.33 -6.37
CA ARG A 143 9.98 9.83 -7.44
C ARG A 143 9.29 9.84 -8.80
N TYR A 144 8.02 9.43 -8.84
CA TYR A 144 7.24 9.44 -10.08
C TYR A 144 6.87 10.86 -10.51
N ALA A 145 6.54 11.76 -9.58
CA ALA A 145 6.31 13.17 -9.90
C ALA A 145 7.56 13.79 -10.55
N TRP A 146 8.72 13.64 -9.91
CA TRP A 146 10.01 14.10 -10.46
C TRP A 146 10.29 13.50 -11.84
N PHE A 147 10.09 12.20 -12.00
CA PHE A 147 10.33 11.52 -13.27
C PHE A 147 9.38 12.02 -14.37
N LEU A 148 8.09 12.14 -14.09
CA LEU A 148 7.08 12.58 -15.05
C LEU A 148 7.28 14.05 -15.42
N ASP A 149 7.55 14.92 -14.44
CA ASP A 149 7.90 16.31 -14.69
C ASP A 149 9.15 16.42 -15.55
N GLY A 150 10.17 15.60 -15.27
CA GLY A 150 11.39 15.52 -16.07
C GLY A 150 11.14 15.06 -17.51
N VAL A 151 10.39 13.97 -17.70
CA VAL A 151 10.09 13.40 -19.03
C VAL A 151 9.17 14.31 -19.85
N PHE A 152 8.30 15.08 -19.21
CA PHE A 152 7.32 15.94 -19.88
C PHE A 152 7.57 17.44 -19.77
N ALA A 153 8.65 17.90 -19.14
CA ALA A 153 9.06 19.30 -19.13
C ALA A 153 9.01 19.93 -20.54
N GLY A 154 8.24 21.01 -20.72
CA GLY A 154 8.08 21.67 -22.02
C GLY A 154 7.30 20.87 -23.08
N ALA A 155 6.67 19.75 -22.72
CA ALA A 155 5.78 19.02 -23.62
C ALA A 155 4.46 19.78 -23.81
N VAL A 156 4.02 19.89 -25.06
CA VAL A 156 2.72 20.47 -25.40
C VAL A 156 1.70 19.33 -25.48
N PHE A 157 0.80 19.27 -24.49
CA PHE A 157 -0.21 18.21 -24.41
C PHE A 157 -1.41 18.47 -25.33
N GLU A 158 -1.73 19.72 -25.59
CA GLU A 158 -2.78 20.12 -26.54
C GLU A 158 -2.30 19.93 -27.99
N LYS A 159 -2.88 18.94 -28.67
CA LYS A 159 -2.62 18.72 -30.09
C LYS A 159 -3.28 19.80 -30.94
N LYS A 160 -2.51 20.45 -31.80
CA LYS A 160 -3.09 21.10 -32.99
C LYS A 160 -3.46 20.02 -34.02
N LYS A 161 -4.55 20.25 -34.76
CA LYS A 161 -5.02 19.32 -35.83
C LYS A 161 -3.86 19.04 -36.80
N GLY A 162 -3.47 17.77 -36.92
CA GLY A 162 -2.35 17.32 -37.77
C GLY A 162 -1.00 17.11 -37.07
N GLN A 163 -0.85 17.47 -35.79
CA GLN A 163 0.39 17.27 -35.05
C GLN A 163 0.52 15.82 -34.54
N LYS A 164 1.60 15.12 -34.93
CA LYS A 164 1.93 13.80 -34.41
C LYS A 164 2.50 13.92 -32.99
N LYS A 165 2.04 13.06 -32.06
CA LYS A 165 2.64 12.93 -30.73
C LYS A 165 4.05 12.37 -30.90
N ILE A 166 5.02 12.94 -30.19
CA ILE A 166 6.34 12.31 -30.03
C ILE A 166 6.11 11.01 -29.23
N PRO A 167 6.53 9.84 -29.73
CA PRO A 167 6.38 8.60 -28.98
C PRO A 167 7.16 8.66 -27.66
N LEU A 168 6.63 7.99 -26.62
CA LEU A 168 7.16 8.08 -25.25
C LEU A 168 8.61 7.56 -25.13
N ALA A 169 8.92 6.42 -25.75
CA ALA A 169 10.26 5.83 -25.68
C ALA A 169 11.38 6.75 -26.25
N PRO A 170 11.24 7.34 -27.46
CA PRO A 170 12.15 8.39 -27.93
C PRO A 170 12.28 9.58 -26.99
N MET A 171 11.18 10.01 -26.35
CA MET A 171 11.18 11.14 -25.41
C MET A 171 12.03 10.83 -24.18
N ILE A 172 11.84 9.66 -23.57
CA ILE A 172 12.64 9.15 -22.46
C ILE A 172 14.12 9.10 -22.83
N CYS A 173 14.46 8.48 -23.97
CA CYS A 173 15.86 8.34 -24.39
C CYS A 173 16.50 9.71 -24.65
N SER A 174 15.80 10.62 -25.32
CA SER A 174 16.31 11.96 -25.65
C SER A 174 16.60 12.82 -24.41
N ARG A 175 15.95 12.53 -23.29
CA ARG A 175 16.11 13.25 -22.02
C ARG A 175 17.07 12.56 -21.05
N GLY A 176 17.74 11.48 -21.49
CA GLY A 176 18.67 10.73 -20.65
C GLY A 176 18.01 9.85 -19.60
N TYR A 177 16.68 9.67 -19.65
CA TYR A 177 15.95 8.87 -18.66
C TYR A 177 15.88 7.37 -18.99
N GLY A 178 16.49 6.94 -20.09
CA GLY A 178 16.40 5.55 -20.56
C GLY A 178 16.81 4.51 -19.52
N ALA A 179 17.78 4.86 -18.67
CA ALA A 179 18.30 3.95 -17.67
C ALA A 179 17.46 3.83 -16.38
N PHE A 180 16.52 4.75 -16.15
CA PHE A 180 15.54 4.64 -15.05
C PHE A 180 14.39 3.67 -15.36
N ILE A 181 14.33 3.16 -16.59
CA ILE A 181 13.22 2.32 -17.09
C ILE A 181 13.73 0.99 -17.64
N SER A 182 15.03 0.89 -17.94
CA SER A 182 15.63 -0.32 -18.47
C SER A 182 15.75 -1.44 -17.44
N GLY A 183 15.59 -1.14 -16.13
CA GLY A 183 15.89 -2.09 -15.05
C GLY A 183 17.36 -2.50 -15.02
N VAL A 184 18.23 -1.75 -15.71
CA VAL A 184 19.68 -1.97 -15.74
C VAL A 184 20.30 -0.96 -14.79
N SER A 185 20.94 -1.47 -13.74
CA SER A 185 21.79 -0.73 -12.79
C SER A 185 22.61 0.37 -13.48
N LEU A 186 22.63 1.57 -12.88
CA LEU A 186 23.33 2.75 -13.40
C LEU A 186 24.68 3.02 -12.72
N GLY A 187 25.05 2.27 -11.69
CA GLY A 187 26.32 2.38 -10.98
C GLY A 187 27.36 1.35 -11.41
N GLU A 188 28.65 1.70 -11.26
CA GLU A 188 29.83 0.90 -11.65
C GLU A 188 29.85 -0.56 -11.14
N ASN A 189 28.98 -0.95 -10.18
CA ASN A 189 28.97 -2.27 -9.54
C ASN A 189 27.53 -2.81 -9.27
N PRO A 190 27.20 -4.03 -9.73
CA PRO A 190 25.90 -4.68 -9.53
C PRO A 190 25.53 -5.03 -8.07
N GLU A 191 26.42 -4.89 -7.09
CA GLU A 191 26.10 -5.12 -5.67
C GLU A 191 25.38 -3.95 -4.98
N THR A 192 25.55 -2.72 -5.49
CA THR A 192 24.96 -1.50 -4.90
C THR A 192 23.62 -1.09 -5.51
N ASP A 193 23.33 -1.57 -6.71
CA ASP A 193 22.15 -1.22 -7.51
C ASP A 193 21.46 -2.52 -7.99
N ALA A 194 21.03 -3.34 -7.03
CA ALA A 194 20.13 -4.44 -7.36
C ALA A 194 18.76 -3.87 -7.80
N PRO A 195 18.12 -4.47 -8.83
CA PRO A 195 16.86 -3.99 -9.40
C PRO A 195 15.69 -3.98 -8.41
#